data_AF-A0A843GD76-F1
#
_entry.id   AF-A0A843GD76-F1
#
_cell.length_a   1.000
_cell.length_b   1.000
_cell.length_c   1.000
_cell.angle_alpha   90.00
_cell.angle_beta   90.00
_cell.angle_gamma   90.00
#
_symmetry.space_group_name_H-M   'P 1'
#
loop_
_entity.id
_entity.type
_entity.pdbx_description
1 polymer ?
#
loop_
_entity_poly.entity_id
_entity_poly.type
_entity_poly.pdbx_seq_one_letter_code
_entity_poly.pdbx_strand_id
1 'polypeptide(L)'
;MAKEIMTTNRAVAEAVKLAKPQVVPVYPITPQTTISEYLAQFVADGDLDAEYIRVESEHSAISATLGASEAGVRVFTATSSQGLMLMHEILFAAA
;
A
#
# COMPACT_ATOMS: atom_id res chain seq x y z
N MET A 1 19.08 20.71 3.78
CA MET A 1 18.25 19.78 2.98
C MET A 1 17.60 20.58 1.86
N ALA A 2 17.63 20.08 0.63
CA ALA A 2 16.87 20.69 -0.46
C ALA A 2 15.37 20.39 -0.26
N LYS A 3 14.50 21.38 -0.49
CA LYS A 3 13.06 21.16 -0.57
C LYS A 3 12.74 20.64 -1.96
N GLU A 4 12.10 19.49 -2.03
CA GLU A 4 11.66 18.88 -3.27
C GLU A 4 10.15 19.11 -3.45
N ILE A 5 9.73 19.50 -4.65
CA ILE A 5 8.31 19.63 -4.98
C ILE A 5 7.86 18.29 -5.56
N MET A 6 6.87 17.67 -4.94
CA MET A 6 6.33 16.38 -5.37
C MET A 6 4.81 16.36 -5.25
N THR A 7 4.18 15.44 -5.98
CA THR A 7 2.74 15.17 -5.85
C THR A 7 2.46 14.52 -4.50
N THR A 8 1.24 14.65 -4.00
CA THR A 8 0.84 14.03 -2.72
C THR A 8 1.01 12.52 -2.74
N ASN A 9 0.67 11.84 -3.84
CA ASN A 9 0.85 10.40 -3.97
C ASN A 9 2.33 9.99 -3.89
N ARG A 10 3.23 10.78 -4.49
CA ARG A 10 4.68 10.55 -4.34
C ARG A 10 5.12 10.76 -2.90
N ALA A 11 4.64 11.81 -2.23
CA ALA A 11 4.94 12.07 -0.83
C ALA A 11 4.48 10.92 0.09
N VAL A 12 3.29 10.36 -0.17
CA VAL A 12 2.80 9.17 0.55
C VAL A 12 3.73 7.97 0.31
N ALA A 13 4.10 7.68 -0.93
CA ALA A 13 4.99 6.57 -1.24
C ALA A 13 6.37 6.72 -0.57
N GLU A 14 6.94 7.94 -0.55
CA GLU A 14 8.20 8.22 0.18
C GLU A 14 8.04 7.99 1.69
N ALA A 15 6.92 8.44 2.28
CA ALA A 15 6.63 8.22 3.69
C ALA A 15 6.47 6.72 4.01
N VAL A 16 5.83 5.96 3.14
CA VAL A 16 5.67 4.50 3.28
C VAL A 16 7.02 3.80 3.18
N LYS A 17 7.87 4.17 2.22
CA LYS A 17 9.25 3.67 2.13
C LYS A 17 10.02 3.91 3.43
N LEU A 18 9.95 5.12 3.98
CA LEU A 18 10.57 5.46 5.26
C LEU A 18 9.99 4.68 6.44
N ALA A 19 8.70 4.33 6.38
CA ALA A 19 8.04 3.50 7.36
C ALA A 19 8.42 2.01 7.25
N LYS A 20 9.05 1.55 6.16
CA LYS A 20 9.56 0.17 6.00
C LYS A 20 8.50 -0.92 6.32
N PRO A 21 7.32 -0.92 5.68
CA PRO A 21 6.45 -2.08 5.72
C PRO A 21 7.17 -3.28 5.09
N GLN A 22 6.87 -4.49 5.56
CA GLN A 22 7.42 -5.73 5.01
C GLN A 22 6.48 -6.40 4.00
N VAL A 23 5.19 -6.04 4.00
CA VAL A 23 4.20 -6.56 3.04
C VAL A 23 3.33 -5.42 2.54
N VAL A 24 3.17 -5.34 1.21
CA VAL A 24 2.40 -4.31 0.51
C VAL A 24 1.44 -4.97 -0.49
N PRO A 25 0.24 -5.40 -0.06
CA PRO A 25 -0.80 -5.92 -0.95
C PRO A 25 -1.54 -4.77 -1.63
N VAL A 26 -1.71 -4.85 -2.94
CA VAL A 26 -2.19 -3.72 -3.75
C VAL A 26 -3.06 -4.14 -4.92
N TYR A 27 -4.05 -3.29 -5.18
CA TYR A 27 -4.94 -3.35 -6.32
C TYR A 27 -5.11 -1.94 -6.93
N PRO A 28 -5.06 -1.78 -8.26
CA PRO A 28 -5.06 -0.47 -8.89
C PRO A 28 -6.45 0.17 -8.95
N ILE A 29 -6.59 1.38 -8.41
CA ILE A 29 -7.78 2.23 -8.58
C ILE A 29 -7.43 3.74 -8.58
N THR A 30 -7.90 4.46 -9.59
CA THR A 30 -7.68 5.91 -9.74
C THR A 30 -8.41 6.69 -8.64
N PRO A 31 -7.79 7.71 -8.00
CA PRO A 31 -6.49 8.33 -8.29
C PRO A 31 -5.31 7.77 -7.48
N GLN A 32 -5.53 6.74 -6.66
CA GLN A 32 -4.50 6.19 -5.77
C GLN A 32 -3.41 5.41 -6.51
N THR A 33 -3.68 4.91 -7.72
CA THR A 33 -2.79 4.02 -8.51
C THR A 33 -1.31 4.42 -8.49
N THR A 34 -0.98 5.71 -8.62
CA THR A 34 0.43 6.14 -8.68
C THR A 34 1.20 5.91 -7.36
N ILE A 35 0.53 5.82 -6.21
CA ILE A 35 1.16 5.38 -4.95
C ILE A 35 1.70 3.96 -5.11
N SER A 36 0.87 3.06 -5.65
CA SER A 36 1.21 1.66 -5.90
C SER A 36 2.38 1.54 -6.87
N GLU A 37 2.37 2.32 -7.96
CA GLU A 37 3.44 2.33 -8.97
C GLU A 37 4.79 2.76 -8.37
N TYR A 38 4.82 3.80 -7.53
CA TYR A 38 6.04 4.21 -6.85
C TYR A 38 6.56 3.15 -5.86
N LEU A 39 5.66 2.50 -5.11
CA LEU A 39 6.04 1.42 -4.20
C LEU A 39 6.57 0.20 -4.94
N ALA A 40 5.97 -0.16 -6.08
CA ALA A 40 6.47 -1.21 -6.96
C ALA A 40 7.90 -0.90 -7.42
N GLN A 41 8.14 0.34 -7.83
CA GLN A 41 9.46 0.79 -8.26
C GLN A 41 10.48 0.73 -7.12
N PHE A 42 10.12 1.20 -5.92
CA PHE A 42 11.03 1.12 -4.76
C PHE A 42 11.42 -0.30 -4.38
N VAL A 43 10.47 -1.25 -4.47
CA VAL A 43 10.77 -2.67 -4.23
C VAL A 43 11.66 -3.23 -5.34
N ALA A 44 11.36 -2.91 -6.61
CA ALA A 44 12.15 -3.37 -7.75
C ALA A 44 13.60 -2.83 -7.74
N ASP A 45 13.79 -1.60 -7.27
CA ASP A 45 15.09 -0.94 -7.16
C ASP A 45 15.86 -1.36 -5.90
N GLY A 46 15.22 -2.08 -4.97
CA GLY A 46 15.81 -2.46 -3.68
C GLY A 46 15.84 -1.34 -2.62
N ASP A 47 15.18 -0.22 -2.90
CA ASP A 47 15.00 0.92 -1.99
C ASP A 47 14.01 0.62 -0.84
N LEU A 48 13.16 -0.38 -1.03
CA LEU A 48 12.21 -0.90 -0.03
C LEU A 48 12.28 -2.43 -0.01
N ASP A 49 12.75 -3.00 1.09
CA ASP A 49 12.74 -4.45 1.33
C ASP A 49 11.35 -4.89 1.83
N ALA A 50 10.45 -5.17 0.88
CA ALA A 50 9.07 -5.56 1.14
C ALA A 50 8.53 -6.52 0.08
N GLU A 51 7.62 -7.40 0.48
CA GLU A 51 6.83 -8.22 -0.43
C GLU A 51 5.72 -7.37 -1.06
N TYR A 52 5.89 -7.01 -2.33
CA TYR A 52 4.87 -6.30 -3.12
C TYR A 52 3.93 -7.31 -3.79
N ILE A 53 2.70 -7.41 -3.30
CA ILE A 53 1.75 -8.44 -3.71
C ILE A 53 0.65 -7.81 -4.58
N ARG A 54 0.60 -8.24 -5.85
CA ARG A 54 -0.50 -7.88 -6.77
C ARG A 54 -1.67 -8.83 -6.52
N VAL A 55 -2.69 -8.33 -5.86
CA VAL A 55 -3.92 -9.09 -5.57
C VAL A 55 -4.96 -8.88 -6.67
N GLU A 56 -6.05 -9.65 -6.60
CA GLU A 56 -7.13 -9.66 -7.59
C GLU A 56 -8.26 -8.65 -7.32
N SER A 57 -8.35 -8.08 -6.12
CA SER A 57 -9.35 -7.07 -5.75
C SER A 57 -8.94 -6.26 -4.52
N GLU A 58 -9.64 -5.16 -4.23
CA GLU A 58 -9.45 -4.41 -2.98
C GLU A 58 -9.85 -5.20 -1.73
N HIS A 59 -10.84 -6.10 -1.82
CA HIS A 59 -11.19 -7.00 -0.72
C HIS A 59 -10.01 -7.90 -0.35
N SER A 60 -9.35 -8.44 -1.37
CA SER A 60 -8.15 -9.26 -1.23
C SER A 60 -6.96 -8.45 -0.70
N ALA A 61 -6.86 -7.17 -1.09
CA ALA A 61 -5.80 -6.28 -0.63
C ALA A 61 -5.87 -6.05 0.88
N ILE A 62 -7.06 -5.72 1.41
CA ILE A 62 -7.23 -5.53 2.86
C ILE A 62 -7.15 -6.85 3.63
N SER A 63 -7.64 -7.96 3.06
CA SER A 63 -7.56 -9.29 3.69
C SER A 63 -6.10 -9.74 3.86
N ALA A 64 -5.29 -9.59 2.82
CA ALA A 64 -3.86 -9.89 2.87
C ALA A 64 -3.11 -8.94 3.83
N THR A 65 -3.52 -7.67 3.87
CA THR A 65 -2.96 -6.67 4.79
C THR A 65 -3.20 -7.07 6.25
N LEU A 66 -4.43 -7.46 6.58
CA LEU A 66 -4.81 -7.93 7.92
C LEU A 66 -4.01 -9.19 8.29
N GLY A 67 -4.01 -10.22 7.44
CA GLY A 67 -3.29 -11.46 7.73
C GLY A 67 -1.79 -11.29 7.93
N ALA A 68 -1.15 -10.44 7.11
CA ALA A 68 0.26 -10.10 7.31
C ALA A 68 0.48 -9.30 8.60
N SER A 69 -0.41 -8.38 8.95
CA SER A 69 -0.33 -7.64 10.21
C SER A 69 -0.47 -8.57 11.43
N GLU A 70 -1.39 -9.53 11.39
CA GLU A 70 -1.56 -10.54 12.46
C GLU A 70 -0.34 -11.47 12.61
N ALA A 71 0.40 -11.70 11.52
CA ALA A 71 1.69 -12.40 11.55
C ALA A 71 2.84 -11.57 12.17
N GLY A 72 2.58 -10.32 12.59
CA GLY A 72 3.50 -9.49 13.35
C GLY A 72 4.40 -8.57 12.53
N VAL A 73 4.08 -8.35 11.24
CA VAL A 73 4.86 -7.43 10.38
C VAL A 73 4.12 -6.12 10.13
N ARG A 74 4.89 -5.06 9.82
CA ARG A 74 4.30 -3.79 9.38
C ARG A 74 3.80 -3.92 7.95
N VAL A 75 2.60 -3.42 7.69
CA VAL A 75 1.93 -3.54 6.40
C VAL A 75 1.51 -2.18 5.84
N PHE A 76 1.28 -2.11 4.53
CA PHE A 76 0.67 -0.95 3.89
C PHE A 76 -0.22 -1.37 2.71
N THR A 77 -1.41 -0.78 2.62
CA THR A 77 -2.25 -0.80 1.41
C THR A 77 -2.93 0.56 1.25
N ALA A 78 -3.40 0.87 0.05
CA ALA A 78 -4.13 2.08 -0.23
C ALA A 78 -5.20 1.81 -1.30
N THR A 79 -6.32 2.53 -1.22
CA THR A 79 -7.46 2.40 -2.14
C THR A 79 -8.15 3.74 -2.33
N SER A 80 -9.22 3.79 -3.14
CA SER A 80 -10.08 4.95 -3.29
C SER A 80 -11.52 4.58 -3.68
N SER A 81 -12.49 5.42 -3.31
CA SER A 81 -13.90 5.32 -3.71
C SER A 81 -14.50 3.90 -3.57
N GLN A 82 -14.85 3.25 -4.68
CA GLN A 82 -15.49 1.93 -4.70
C GLN A 82 -14.59 0.84 -4.12
N GLY A 83 -13.28 0.97 -4.26
CA GLY A 83 -12.33 0.06 -3.64
C GLY A 83 -12.41 0.07 -2.11
N LEU A 84 -12.66 1.24 -1.51
CA LEU A 84 -12.90 1.33 -0.06
C LEU A 84 -14.22 0.66 0.34
N MET A 85 -15.27 0.77 -0.47
CA MET A 85 -16.52 0.04 -0.22
C MET A 85 -16.33 -1.47 -0.34
N LEU A 86 -15.48 -1.92 -1.27
CA LEU A 86 -15.17 -3.34 -1.43
C LEU A 86 -14.32 -3.89 -0.27
N MET A 87 -13.51 -3.06 0.39
CA MET A 87 -12.79 -3.41 1.62
C MET A 87 -13.69 -3.51 2.87
N HIS A 88 -14.92 -2.97 2.83
CA HIS A 88 -15.71 -2.64 4.01
C HIS A 88 -15.98 -3.82 4.96
N GLU A 89 -16.17 -5.04 4.44
CA GLU A 89 -16.37 -6.24 5.26
C GLU A 89 -15.19 -6.50 6.21
N ILE A 90 -13.96 -6.27 5.74
CA ILE A 90 -12.73 -6.59 6.48
C ILE A 90 -12.26 -5.42 7.35
N LEU A 91 -12.65 -4.18 7.03
CA LEU A 91 -12.25 -3.00 7.80
C LEU A 91 -12.60 -3.11 9.29
N PHE A 92 -13.71 -3.77 9.64
CA PHE A 92 -14.11 -3.98 11.03
C PHE A 92 -13.19 -4.94 11.79
N ALA A 93 -12.57 -5.90 11.10
CA ALA A 93 -11.61 -6.81 11.71
C ALA A 93 -10.20 -6.19 11.80
N ALA A 94 -9.91 -5.20 10.97
CA ALA A 94 -8.63 -4.50 10.95
C ALA A 94 -8.54 -3.29 11.90
N ALA A 95 -9.65 -2.87 12.52
CA ALA A 95 -9.76 -1.72 13.42
C ALA A 95 -9.46 -2.09 14.88
#